data_AF-A0A970D252-F1
#
_entry.id   AF-A0A970D252-F1
#
_cell.length_a   1.000
_cell.length_b   1.000
_cell.length_c   1.000
_cell.angle_alpha   90.00
_cell.angle_beta   90.00
_cell.angle_gamma   90.00
#
_symmetry.space_group_name_H-M   'P 1'
#
loop_
_entity.id
_entity.type
_entity.pdbx_description
1 polymer ?
#
loop_
_entity_poly.entity_id
_entity_poly.type
_entity_poly.pdbx_seq_one_letter_code
_entity_poly.pdbx_strand_id
1 'polypeptide(L)'
;MAYTEGFDRNQAQMFPEYLEDYIDNENPVRVIDAFVNDLDLKKYKFTKIKDGGPGAPSYNPKDLLKLYIWHKAQEGNKKSIALLFHHEQ
;
A
#
# COMPACT_ATOMS: atom_id res chain seq x y z
N MET A 1 5.69 -5.76 -19.12
CA MET A 1 4.59 -4.94 -19.70
C MET A 1 4.24 -3.83 -18.72
N ALA A 2 4.30 -2.59 -19.21
CA ALA A 2 4.64 -1.40 -18.43
C ALA A 2 3.49 -0.87 -17.58
N TYR A 3 3.62 -0.95 -16.27
CA TYR A 3 3.05 0.05 -15.36
C TYR A 3 4.12 1.11 -15.13
N THR A 4 3.74 2.34 -14.82
CA THR A 4 4.71 3.31 -14.29
C THR A 4 5.15 2.80 -12.93
N GLU A 5 6.39 2.32 -12.85
CA GLU A 5 7.02 1.94 -11.59
C GLU A 5 7.23 3.19 -10.75
N GLY A 6 6.66 3.21 -9.55
CA GLY A 6 7.00 4.21 -8.54
C GLY A 6 8.42 3.98 -8.03
N PHE A 7 8.97 4.97 -7.33
CA PHE A 7 10.27 4.82 -6.69
C PHE A 7 10.21 3.76 -5.59
N ASP A 8 11.17 2.84 -5.59
CA ASP A 8 11.35 1.88 -4.50
C ASP A 8 11.74 2.63 -3.22
N ARG A 9 11.18 2.25 -2.07
CA ARG A 9 11.45 2.94 -0.81
C ARG A 9 12.89 2.78 -0.33
N ASN A 10 13.60 1.75 -0.82
CA ASN A 10 15.02 1.51 -0.60
C ASN A 10 15.88 2.11 -1.73
N GLN A 11 15.36 3.06 -2.51
CA GLN A 11 16.15 3.80 -3.51
C GLN A 11 16.79 5.04 -2.89
N ALA A 12 18.09 5.22 -3.14
CA ALA A 12 18.88 6.27 -2.51
C ALA A 12 18.41 7.71 -2.90
N GLN A 13 18.21 8.62 -1.94
CA GLN A 13 17.94 10.05 -2.17
C GLN A 13 18.87 10.97 -1.34
N MET A 14 18.99 12.24 -1.74
CA MET A 14 19.98 13.16 -1.16
C MET A 14 19.72 13.54 0.32
N PHE A 15 18.60 13.17 0.92
CA PHE A 15 18.33 13.14 2.37
C PHE A 15 17.06 12.34 2.66
N PRO A 16 16.99 11.60 3.80
CA PRO A 16 17.87 10.51 4.23
C PRO A 16 18.17 9.55 3.08
N GLU A 17 19.05 8.57 3.31
CA GLU A 17 19.50 7.69 2.24
C GLU A 17 18.30 7.02 1.58
N TYR A 18 17.24 6.66 2.31
CA TYR A 18 16.06 6.02 1.75
C TYR A 18 14.75 6.67 2.22
N LEU A 19 13.70 6.66 1.38
CA LEU A 19 12.35 7.11 1.79
C LEU A 19 11.84 6.29 2.99
N GLU A 20 12.27 5.04 3.08
CA GLU A 20 12.00 4.14 4.20
C GLU A 20 12.49 4.68 5.56
N ASP A 21 13.56 5.48 5.58
CA ASP A 21 14.12 6.04 6.82
C ASP A 21 13.20 7.08 7.48
N TYR A 22 12.21 7.60 6.74
CA TYR A 22 11.16 8.45 7.29
C TYR A 22 10.02 7.67 7.95
N ILE A 23 9.97 6.35 7.76
CA ILE A 23 8.87 5.51 8.23
C ILE A 23 9.29 4.85 9.55
N ASP A 24 8.68 5.28 10.65
CA ASP A 24 8.89 4.65 11.96
C ASP A 24 8.59 3.13 11.92
N ASN A 25 9.29 2.35 12.75
CA ASN A 25 9.11 0.89 12.84
C ASN A 25 7.70 0.48 13.28
N GLU A 26 7.01 1.31 14.06
CA GLU A 26 5.66 1.09 14.53
C GLU A 26 4.59 1.73 13.62
N ASN A 27 5.01 2.28 12.48
CA ASN A 27 4.08 2.93 11.56
C ASN A 27 3.11 1.90 10.95
N PRO A 28 1.78 2.12 11.02
CA PRO A 28 0.79 1.18 10.50
C PRO A 28 0.91 0.90 8.99
N VAL A 29 1.59 1.76 8.23
CA VAL A 29 1.87 1.52 6.80
C VAL A 29 2.61 0.19 6.58
N ARG A 30 3.45 -0.24 7.53
CA ARG A 30 4.19 -1.52 7.45
C ARG A 30 3.26 -2.72 7.47
N VAL A 31 2.21 -2.67 8.30
CA VAL A 31 1.17 -3.71 8.37
C VAL A 31 0.35 -3.73 7.07
N ILE A 32 -0.01 -2.55 6.55
CA ILE A 32 -0.73 -2.43 5.27
C ILE A 32 0.10 -3.03 4.13
N ASP A 33 1.40 -2.75 4.09
CA ASP A 33 2.29 -3.32 3.07
C ASP A 33 2.40 -4.84 3.17
N ALA A 34 2.67 -5.37 4.36
CA ALA A 34 2.76 -6.82 4.57
C ALA A 34 1.46 -7.52 4.14
N PHE A 35 0.31 -6.98 4.57
CA PHE A 35 -1.01 -7.51 4.22
C PHE A 35 -1.29 -7.48 2.72
N VAL A 36 -1.11 -6.33 2.06
CA VAL A 36 -1.40 -6.20 0.62
C VAL A 36 -0.40 -6.97 -0.24
N ASN A 37 0.85 -7.09 0.20
CA ASN A 37 1.85 -7.85 -0.54
C ASN A 37 1.55 -9.35 -0.52
N ASP A 38 1.03 -9.89 0.59
CA ASP A 38 0.67 -11.31 0.73
C ASP A 38 -0.64 -11.69 -0.01
N LEU A 39 -1.51 -10.72 -0.29
CA LEU A 39 -2.78 -10.97 -1.00
C LEU A 39 -2.58 -11.41 -2.46
N ASP A 40 -3.20 -12.55 -2.81
CA ASP A 40 -3.41 -12.96 -4.19
C ASP A 40 -4.59 -12.19 -4.83
N LEU A 41 -4.27 -10.99 -5.31
CA LEU A 41 -5.23 -10.13 -5.99
C LEU A 41 -5.92 -10.78 -7.21
N LYS A 42 -5.29 -11.77 -7.86
CA LYS A 42 -5.92 -12.47 -9.00
C LYS A 42 -7.08 -13.34 -8.53
N LYS A 43 -6.93 -14.03 -7.39
CA LYS A 43 -8.00 -14.83 -6.77
C LYS A 43 -9.23 -13.98 -6.42
N TYR A 44 -9.00 -12.74 -5.99
CA TYR A 44 -10.06 -11.78 -5.66
C TYR A 44 -10.58 -10.99 -6.88
N LYS A 45 -10.19 -11.38 -8.10
CA LYS A 45 -10.62 -10.76 -9.36
C LYS A 45 -10.25 -9.27 -9.48
N PHE A 46 -9.23 -8.81 -8.74
CA PHE A 46 -8.56 -7.55 -9.05
C PHE A 46 -7.79 -7.75 -10.34
N THR A 47 -8.47 -7.43 -11.44
CA THR A 47 -7.92 -7.52 -12.79
C THR A 47 -7.55 -6.12 -13.25
N LYS A 48 -6.43 -5.99 -13.97
CA LYS A 48 -6.14 -4.77 -14.69
C LYS A 48 -7.20 -4.59 -15.77
N ILE A 49 -7.67 -3.35 -15.95
CA ILE A 49 -8.44 -2.99 -17.13
C ILE A 49 -7.52 -3.28 -18.33
N LYS A 50 -8.00 -4.14 -19.25
CA LYS A 50 -7.30 -4.51 -20.48
C LYS A 50 -6.80 -3.23 -21.15
N ASP A 51 -5.52 -3.17 -21.52
CA ASP A 51 -4.84 -1.99 -22.09
C ASP A 51 -5.76 -1.27 -23.09
N GLY A 52 -6.41 -0.21 -22.59
CA GLY A 52 -7.54 0.44 -23.23
C GLY A 52 -7.06 1.48 -24.20
N GLY A 53 -6.47 1.04 -25.31
CA GLY A 53 -6.02 1.93 -26.39
C GLY A 53 -4.82 2.82 -26.01
N PRO A 54 -4.44 3.77 -26.89
CA PRO A 54 -3.32 4.66 -26.66
C PRO A 54 -3.60 5.58 -25.46
N GLY A 55 -2.83 5.41 -24.37
CA GLY A 55 -2.98 6.17 -23.13
C GLY A 55 -1.92 5.80 -22.08
N ALA A 56 -1.93 6.52 -20.95
CA ALA A 56 -1.04 6.21 -19.84
C ALA A 56 -1.31 4.81 -19.27
N PRO A 57 -0.27 4.06 -18.87
CA PRO A 57 -0.45 2.72 -18.35
C PRO A 57 -1.29 2.74 -17.06
N SER A 58 -2.07 1.67 -16.86
CA SER A 58 -2.87 1.52 -15.63
C SER A 58 -1.99 1.39 -14.39
N TYR A 59 -2.39 2.03 -13.30
CA TYR A 59 -1.76 1.87 -11.98
C TYR A 59 -1.77 0.41 -11.50
N ASN A 60 -0.84 0.08 -10.62
CA ASN A 60 -0.78 -1.24 -10.00
C ASN A 60 -1.97 -1.41 -9.02
N PRO A 61 -2.78 -2.48 -9.15
CA PRO A 61 -3.89 -2.75 -8.24
C PRO A 61 -3.46 -2.87 -6.76
N LYS A 62 -2.25 -3.36 -6.47
CA LYS A 62 -1.73 -3.42 -5.09
C LYS A 62 -1.53 -2.02 -4.52
N ASP A 63 -0.96 -1.11 -5.30
CA ASP A 63 -0.68 0.25 -4.84
C ASP A 63 -1.98 1.04 -4.63
N LEU A 64 -2.97 0.87 -5.51
CA LEU A 64 -4.31 1.43 -5.30
C LEU A 64 -4.99 0.89 -4.03
N LEU A 65 -4.85 -0.41 -3.75
CA LEU A 65 -5.40 -1.02 -2.55
C LEU A 65 -4.71 -0.50 -1.27
N LYS A 66 -3.37 -0.36 -1.28
CA LYS A 66 -2.62 0.25 -0.18
C LYS A 66 -3.10 1.66 0.13
N LEU A 67 -3.28 2.49 -0.91
CA LEU A 67 -3.79 3.85 -0.77
C LEU A 67 -5.22 3.90 -0.21
N TYR A 68 -6.10 3.00 -0.68
CA TYR A 68 -7.46 2.91 -0.17
C TYR A 68 -7.50 2.54 1.32
N ILE A 69 -6.74 1.53 1.73
CA ILE A 69 -6.68 1.09 3.13
C ILE A 69 -6.06 2.17 4.00
N TRP A 70 -4.99 2.83 3.55
CA TRP A 70 -4.38 3.94 4.26
C TRP A 70 -5.38 5.08 4.50
N HIS A 71 -6.07 5.52 3.45
CA HIS A 71 -7.08 6.56 3.57
C HIS A 71 -8.19 6.15 4.56
N LYS A 72 -8.69 4.91 4.47
CA LYS A 72 -9.69 4.40 5.42
C LYS A 72 -9.19 4.29 6.85
N ALA A 73 -7.92 3.91 7.06
CA ALA A 73 -7.31 3.84 8.38
C ALA A 73 -7.23 5.23 9.05
N GLN A 74 -7.11 6.30 8.26
CA GLN A 74 -7.12 7.68 8.76
C GLN A 74 -8.54 8.22 9.01
N GLU A 75 -9.55 7.72 8.30
CA GLU A 75 -10.96 8.06 8.55
C GLU A 75 -11.51 7.38 9.82
N GLY A 76 -10.96 6.23 10.21
CA GLY A 76 -11.33 5.52 11.43
C GLY A 76 -10.93 6.29 12.69
N ASN A 77 -11.88 6.52 13.60
CA ASN A 77 -11.59 7.03 14.94
C ASN A 77 -10.48 6.17 15.58
N LYS A 78 -9.34 6.77 15.94
CA LYS A 78 -8.15 6.09 16.51
C LYS A 78 -8.49 5.11 17.65
N LYS A 79 -9.62 5.31 18.33
CA LYS A 79 -10.14 4.41 19.39
C LYS A 79 -10.67 3.06 18.87
N SER A 80 -11.21 2.98 17.65
CA SER A 80 -11.87 1.77 17.13
C SER A 80 -10.90 0.71 16.61
N ILE A 81 -9.72 1.11 16.12
CA ILE A 81 -8.70 0.17 15.63
C ILE A 81 -7.95 -0.45 16.81
N ALA A 82 -7.66 0.33 17.87
CA ALA A 82 -7.07 -0.19 19.11
C ALA A 82 -7.97 -1.23 19.81
N LEU A 83 -9.30 -1.13 19.67
CA LEU A 83 -10.24 -2.11 20.22
C LEU A 83 -10.23 -3.47 19.51
N LEU A 84 -9.76 -3.54 18.25
CA LEU A 84 -9.65 -4.81 17.52
C LEU A 84 -8.40 -5.62 17.91
N PHE A 85 -7.41 -5.00 18.57
CA PHE A 85 -6.18 -5.65 19.00
C PHE A 85 -6.10 -5.91 20.51
N HIS A 86 -7.14 -5.57 21.28
CA HIS A 86 -7.18 -5.75 22.74
C HIS A 86 -8.00 -6.97 23.22
N HIS A 87 -8.37 -7.90 22.33
CA HIS A 87 -9.15 -9.09 22.72
C HIS A 87 -8.33 -10.39 22.70
N GLU A 88 -7.10 -10.35 23.21
CA GLU A 88 -6.37 -11.52 23.71
C GLU A 88 -5.59 -11.17 24.98
N GLN A 89 -6.29 -11.22 26.12
CA GLN A 89 -5.83 -11.82 27.39
C GLN A 89 -7.03 -12.41 28.12
#